data_AF-C7Q052-F1
#
_entry.id   AF-C7Q052-F1
#
_cell.length_a   1.000
_cell.length_b   1.000
_cell.length_c   1.000
_cell.angle_alpha   90.00
_cell.angle_beta   90.00
_cell.angle_gamma   90.00
#
_symmetry.space_group_name_H-M   'P 1'
#
loop_
_entity.id
_entity.type
_entity.pdbx_description
1 polymer ?
#
loop_
_entity_poly.entity_id
_entity_poly.type
_entity_poly.pdbx_seq_one_letter_code
_entity_poly.pdbx_strand_id
1 'polypeptide(L)'
;MSERSARCAATGSGVNATDSPAIEVNTVAEIAEAAETTDWRRLDSVVVLATPWFDVRQDAVIRPDGAADVYHHVATPGSVTVLPVAEDGRVLLTRQWIYTHGGVQWRLPAGTIERFDERPVAAARRELAEETGLRAARWVALGAVNGADSLTNHVDHVFVAQELTQGEAAREGGEADMALCWLSFEQALELVWSGQIRHAGSAYALMSFKHLREL
;
A
#
# COMPACT_ATOMS: atom_id res chain seq x y z
N MET A 1 52.57 62.68 15.33
CA MET A 1 51.56 62.12 16.25
C MET A 1 51.00 60.87 15.57
N SER A 2 51.75 59.77 15.61
CA SER A 2 51.75 58.72 16.65
C SER A 2 50.92 57.54 16.17
N GLU A 3 51.61 56.59 15.54
CA GLU A 3 51.21 55.21 15.39
C GLU A 3 50.84 54.60 16.74
N ARG A 4 49.82 53.74 16.78
CA ARG A 4 49.78 52.62 17.73
C ARG A 4 49.23 51.37 17.04
N SER A 5 50.19 50.48 16.81
CA SER A 5 50.09 49.04 16.65
C SER A 5 49.15 48.39 17.66
N ALA A 6 48.33 47.45 17.20
CA ALA A 6 47.85 46.33 18.00
C ALA A 6 47.65 45.11 17.09
N ARG A 7 48.66 44.23 17.08
CA ARG A 7 48.52 42.82 16.72
C ARG A 7 47.49 42.18 17.67
N CYS A 8 46.54 41.42 17.14
CA CYS A 8 45.88 40.38 17.90
C CYS A 8 45.83 39.11 17.05
N ALA A 9 46.18 38.00 17.69
CA ALA A 9 46.60 36.75 17.09
C ALA A 9 45.44 35.99 16.43
N ALA A 10 45.76 35.34 15.31
CA ALA A 10 44.96 34.26 14.76
C ALA A 10 44.84 33.15 15.82
N THR A 11 43.63 32.92 16.32
CA THR A 11 43.27 31.66 16.97
C THR A 11 42.47 30.88 15.95
N GLY A 12 43.15 29.97 15.26
CA GLY A 12 42.49 28.95 14.45
C GLY A 12 41.69 28.05 15.39
N SER A 13 40.40 28.31 15.48
CA SER A 13 39.46 27.29 15.97
C SER A 13 39.24 26.33 14.80
N GLY A 14 40.09 25.31 14.74
CA GLY A 14 39.83 24.14 13.92
C GLY A 14 38.59 23.45 14.45
N VAL A 15 37.43 23.77 13.87
CA VAL A 15 36.27 22.90 13.99
C VAL A 15 36.59 21.70 13.10
N ASN A 16 37.12 20.64 13.71
CA ASN A 16 37.23 19.34 13.05
C ASN A 16 35.81 18.92 12.64
N ALA A 17 35.52 19.02 11.35
CA ALA A 17 34.48 18.22 10.74
C ALA A 17 34.89 16.74 10.84
N THR A 18 33.88 15.88 10.89
CA THR A 18 33.91 14.41 10.77
C THR A 18 34.26 13.61 12.03
N ASP A 19 33.24 13.41 12.87
CA ASP A 19 32.95 12.09 13.48
C ASP A 19 31.45 12.03 13.81
N SER A 20 30.60 12.12 12.78
CA SER A 20 29.24 11.62 12.93
C SER A 20 29.35 10.10 12.99
N PRO A 21 28.81 9.42 14.01
CA PRO A 21 28.88 7.97 14.09
C PRO A 21 28.30 7.38 12.81
N ALA A 22 29.03 6.43 12.21
CA ALA A 22 28.57 5.75 11.01
C ALA A 22 27.22 5.08 11.30
N ILE A 23 26.26 5.25 10.38
CA ILE A 23 24.99 4.52 10.44
C ILE A 23 25.31 3.05 10.21
N GLU A 24 25.06 2.23 11.22
CA GLU A 24 25.23 0.78 11.13
C GLU A 24 24.20 0.21 10.17
N VAL A 25 24.68 -0.55 9.16
CA VAL A 25 23.82 -1.21 8.18
C VAL A 25 23.72 -2.67 8.57
N ASN A 26 22.56 -3.04 9.12
CA ASN A 26 22.26 -4.42 9.48
C ASN A 26 21.70 -5.19 8.27
N THR A 27 21.99 -6.48 8.21
CA THR A 27 21.34 -7.39 7.27
C THR A 27 19.99 -7.87 7.81
N VAL A 28 19.10 -8.29 6.91
CA VAL A 28 17.80 -8.87 7.30
C VAL A 28 17.97 -10.10 8.19
N ALA A 29 18.98 -10.92 7.93
CA ALA A 29 19.27 -12.13 8.70
C ALA A 29 19.66 -11.80 10.15
N GLU A 30 20.55 -10.81 10.34
CA GLU A 30 20.99 -10.37 11.68
C GLU A 30 19.82 -9.82 12.51
N ILE A 31 18.91 -9.06 11.89
CA ILE A 31 17.73 -8.51 12.59
C ILE A 31 16.74 -9.62 12.98
N ALA A 32 16.52 -10.59 12.09
CA ALA A 32 15.58 -11.68 12.32
C ALA A 32 15.99 -12.58 13.51
N GLU A 33 17.30 -12.76 13.72
CA GLU A 33 17.84 -13.55 14.84
C GLU A 33 17.88 -12.78 16.17
N ALA A 34 17.96 -11.45 16.13
CA ALA A 34 18.12 -10.61 17.31
C ALA A 34 16.79 -10.17 17.98
N ALA A 35 15.64 -10.38 17.34
CA ALA A 35 14.37 -9.85 17.80
C ALA A 35 13.69 -10.74 18.87
N GLU A 36 14.02 -10.55 20.14
CA GLU A 36 13.09 -10.91 21.24
C GLU A 36 12.02 -9.81 21.35
N THR A 37 10.84 -10.02 20.77
CA THR A 37 9.70 -9.10 20.92
C THR A 37 8.78 -9.56 22.04
N THR A 38 8.47 -8.65 22.97
CA THR A 38 7.32 -8.84 23.87
C THR A 38 6.05 -8.40 23.14
N ASP A 39 5.14 -9.31 22.90
CA ASP A 39 3.97 -9.05 22.06
C ASP A 39 2.87 -8.25 22.77
N TRP A 40 2.11 -7.47 21.99
CA TRP A 40 0.83 -6.93 22.44
C TRP A 40 -0.14 -8.09 22.73
N ARG A 41 -0.84 -8.05 23.87
CA ARG A 41 -1.84 -9.06 24.22
C ARG A 41 -3.23 -8.46 24.36
N ARG A 42 -4.16 -8.88 23.50
CA ARG A 42 -5.57 -8.51 23.61
C ARG A 42 -6.27 -9.29 24.72
N LEU A 43 -6.96 -8.58 25.60
CA LEU A 43 -7.72 -9.13 26.72
C LEU A 43 -9.22 -9.21 26.40
N ASP A 44 -9.76 -8.18 25.76
CA ASP A 44 -11.17 -8.09 25.38
C ASP A 44 -11.33 -7.20 24.13
N SER A 45 -12.49 -7.27 23.46
CA SER A 45 -12.77 -6.51 22.25
C SER A 45 -14.27 -6.26 22.07
N VAL A 46 -14.64 -4.99 21.94
CA VAL A 46 -16.04 -4.57 21.71
C VAL A 46 -16.17 -3.81 20.39
N VAL A 47 -17.32 -3.97 19.72
CA VAL A 47 -17.68 -3.17 18.54
C VAL A 47 -18.36 -1.90 19.02
N VAL A 48 -17.76 -0.75 18.71
CA VAL A 48 -18.27 0.58 19.08
C VAL A 48 -19.20 1.13 17.99
N LEU A 49 -18.90 0.81 16.72
CA LEU A 49 -19.72 1.16 15.56
C LEU A 49 -19.62 0.03 14.54
N ALA A 50 -20.76 -0.38 13.98
CA ALA A 50 -20.82 -1.29 12.85
C ALA A 50 -21.41 -0.57 11.64
N THR A 51 -20.81 -0.78 10.47
CA THR A 51 -21.29 -0.27 9.18
C THR A 51 -21.37 -1.41 8.16
N PRO A 52 -21.97 -1.21 6.98
CA PRO A 52 -21.92 -2.22 5.92
C PRO A 52 -20.49 -2.59 5.47
N TRP A 53 -19.51 -1.69 5.64
CA TRP A 53 -18.16 -1.85 5.08
C TRP A 53 -17.09 -2.20 6.11
N PHE A 54 -17.24 -1.75 7.35
CA PHE A 54 -16.25 -1.92 8.41
C PHE A 54 -16.86 -1.75 9.81
N ASP A 55 -16.15 -2.27 10.80
CA ASP A 55 -16.44 -2.05 12.22
C ASP A 55 -15.37 -1.13 12.84
N VAL A 56 -15.78 -0.26 13.77
CA VAL A 56 -14.85 0.39 14.70
C VAL A 56 -14.84 -0.42 15.99
N ARG A 57 -13.65 -0.88 16.39
CA ARG A 57 -13.45 -1.71 17.57
C ARG A 57 -12.65 -0.98 18.63
N GLN A 58 -12.92 -1.34 19.88
CA GLN A 58 -12.14 -0.95 21.04
C GLN A 58 -11.65 -2.21 21.75
N ASP A 59 -10.34 -2.37 21.81
CA ASP A 59 -9.68 -3.54 22.39
C ASP A 59 -9.01 -3.16 23.71
N ALA A 60 -9.30 -3.90 24.78
CA ALA A 60 -8.51 -3.82 26.01
C ALA A 60 -7.24 -4.66 25.83
N VAL A 61 -6.07 -4.08 26.06
CA VAL A 61 -4.79 -4.71 25.71
C VAL A 61 -3.75 -4.56 26.82
N ILE A 62 -2.74 -5.43 26.81
CA ILE A 62 -1.47 -5.26 27.51
C ILE A 62 -0.40 -4.94 26.47
N ARG A 63 0.29 -3.81 26.67
CA ARG A 63 1.36 -3.31 25.81
C ARG A 63 2.66 -4.12 26.00
N PRO A 64 3.64 -4.01 25.08
CA PRO A 64 4.94 -4.67 25.21
C PRO A 64 5.71 -4.33 26.49
N ASP A 65 5.48 -3.15 27.08
CA ASP A 65 6.06 -2.73 28.37
C ASP A 65 5.32 -3.29 29.60
N GLY A 66 4.31 -4.14 29.39
CA GLY A 66 3.49 -4.75 30.43
C GLY A 66 2.34 -3.90 30.96
N ALA A 67 2.21 -2.64 30.51
CA ALA A 67 1.13 -1.76 30.95
C ALA A 67 -0.21 -2.09 30.27
N ALA A 68 -1.32 -1.90 30.97
CA ALA A 68 -2.65 -1.96 30.38
C ALA A 68 -2.94 -0.70 29.54
N ASP A 69 -3.71 -0.88 28.47
CA ASP A 69 -4.15 0.20 27.59
C ASP A 69 -5.47 -0.15 26.87
N VAL A 70 -6.04 0.82 26.16
CA VAL A 70 -7.20 0.68 25.28
C VAL A 70 -6.81 1.11 23.87
N TYR A 71 -7.01 0.22 22.90
CA TYR A 71 -6.66 0.46 21.51
C TYR A 71 -7.90 0.54 20.62
N HIS A 72 -8.05 1.62 19.86
CA HIS A 72 -9.13 1.77 18.88
C HIS A 72 -8.62 1.49 17.47
N HIS A 73 -9.36 0.68 16.71
CA HIS A 73 -9.01 0.35 15.33
C HIS A 73 -10.24 0.10 14.46
N VAL A 74 -10.04 0.16 13.16
CA VAL A 74 -11.04 -0.16 12.14
C VAL A 74 -10.81 -1.59 11.66
N ALA A 75 -11.79 -2.47 11.87
CA ALA A 75 -11.78 -3.82 11.36
C ALA A 75 -12.50 -3.88 9.99
N THR A 76 -11.79 -4.35 8.98
CA THR A 76 -12.28 -4.49 7.61
C THR A 76 -12.10 -5.94 7.14
N PRO A 77 -12.86 -6.41 6.14
CA PRO A 77 -12.66 -7.73 5.53
C PRO A 77 -11.42 -7.79 4.61
N GLY A 78 -10.78 -6.65 4.31
CA GLY A 78 -9.67 -6.55 3.36
C GLY A 78 -10.15 -6.31 1.92
N SER A 79 -9.18 -6.20 1.01
CA SER A 79 -9.44 -5.93 -0.40
C SER A 79 -8.56 -6.76 -1.32
N VAL A 80 -8.82 -6.61 -2.61
CA VAL A 80 -7.98 -7.11 -3.69
C VAL A 80 -7.66 -5.99 -4.66
N THR A 81 -6.47 -6.04 -5.23
CA THR A 81 -6.05 -5.20 -6.36
C THR A 81 -5.57 -6.10 -7.49
N VAL A 82 -6.05 -5.85 -8.70
CA VAL A 82 -5.73 -6.69 -9.87
C VAL A 82 -4.99 -5.86 -10.91
N LEU A 83 -3.84 -6.34 -11.37
CA LEU A 83 -3.10 -5.81 -12.53
C LEU A 83 -3.46 -6.64 -13.77
N PRO A 84 -4.35 -6.16 -14.66
CA PRO A 84 -4.66 -6.86 -15.89
C PRO A 84 -3.58 -6.54 -16.93
N VAL A 85 -3.01 -7.57 -17.54
CA VAL A 85 -1.95 -7.46 -18.54
C VAL A 85 -2.43 -8.09 -19.85
N ALA A 86 -2.53 -7.28 -20.89
CA ALA A 86 -2.88 -7.72 -22.23
C ALA A 86 -1.71 -8.44 -22.92
N GLU A 87 -1.99 -9.16 -24.00
CA GLU A 87 -0.97 -9.88 -24.79
C GLU A 87 0.09 -8.96 -25.38
N ASP A 88 -0.27 -7.72 -25.71
CA ASP A 88 0.65 -6.70 -26.23
C ASP A 88 1.43 -5.96 -25.12
N GLY A 89 1.30 -6.40 -23.87
CA GLY A 89 1.99 -5.84 -22.71
C GLY A 89 1.38 -4.56 -22.15
N ARG A 90 0.28 -4.05 -22.71
CA ARG A 90 -0.49 -2.97 -22.08
C ARG A 90 -1.14 -3.43 -20.79
N VAL A 91 -1.36 -2.48 -19.90
CA VAL A 91 -2.04 -2.71 -18.63
C VAL A 91 -3.30 -1.86 -18.55
N LEU A 92 -4.31 -2.39 -17.86
CA LEU A 92 -5.55 -1.67 -17.63
C LEU A 92 -5.51 -0.94 -16.30
N LEU A 93 -5.78 0.37 -16.33
CA LEU A 93 -6.04 1.19 -15.16
C LEU A 93 -7.50 1.66 -15.18
N THR A 94 -8.00 2.02 -14.00
CA THR A 94 -9.25 2.75 -13.81
C THR A 94 -8.96 4.21 -13.46
N ARG A 95 -9.85 5.10 -13.88
CA ARG A 95 -9.85 6.51 -13.49
C ARG A 95 -11.24 6.87 -12.97
N GLN A 96 -11.33 7.13 -11.68
CA GLN A 96 -12.61 7.32 -10.97
C GLN A 96 -12.47 8.31 -9.80
N TRP A 97 -13.57 8.93 -9.38
CA TRP A 97 -13.59 9.80 -8.22
C TRP A 97 -13.50 9.01 -6.91
N ILE A 98 -12.58 9.39 -6.02
CA ILE A 98 -12.44 8.80 -4.70
C ILE A 98 -12.99 9.77 -3.65
N TYR A 99 -14.16 9.44 -3.10
CA TYR A 99 -14.90 10.32 -2.18
C TYR A 99 -14.05 10.79 -0.99
N THR A 100 -13.36 9.87 -0.30
CA THR A 100 -12.53 10.17 0.88
C THR A 100 -11.32 11.04 0.59
N HIS A 101 -10.93 11.16 -0.68
CA HIS A 101 -9.81 11.98 -1.13
C HIS A 101 -10.24 13.20 -1.95
N GLY A 102 -11.55 13.38 -2.17
CA GLY A 102 -12.11 14.54 -2.87
C GLY A 102 -11.56 14.76 -4.28
N GLY A 103 -11.27 13.69 -5.03
CA GLY A 103 -10.66 13.85 -6.35
C GLY A 103 -10.65 12.59 -7.21
N VAL A 104 -10.49 12.78 -8.52
CA VAL A 104 -10.25 11.70 -9.48
C VAL A 104 -8.87 11.10 -9.26
N GLN A 105 -8.77 9.77 -9.22
CA GLN A 105 -7.50 9.06 -9.07
C GLN A 105 -7.31 7.99 -10.13
N TRP A 106 -6.04 7.73 -10.43
CA TRP A 106 -5.62 6.55 -11.16
C TRP A 106 -5.46 5.38 -10.19
N ARG A 107 -6.12 4.25 -10.50
CA ARG A 107 -5.96 3.01 -9.76
C ARG A 107 -5.93 1.82 -10.72
N LEU A 108 -5.56 0.67 -10.22
CA LEU A 108 -5.91 -0.60 -10.84
C LEU A 108 -7.34 -1.00 -10.43
N PRO A 109 -7.99 -1.92 -11.16
CA PRO A 109 -9.22 -2.56 -10.69
C PRO A 109 -9.04 -3.14 -9.29
N ALA A 110 -9.97 -2.86 -8.38
CA ALA A 110 -9.85 -3.22 -6.98
C ALA A 110 -11.19 -3.17 -6.26
N GLY A 111 -11.38 -4.07 -5.29
CA GLY A 111 -12.59 -4.08 -4.49
C GLY A 111 -12.49 -4.93 -3.24
N THR A 112 -13.59 -5.02 -2.51
CA THR A 112 -13.64 -5.60 -1.17
C THR A 112 -13.74 -7.13 -1.24
N ILE A 113 -13.10 -7.83 -0.29
CA ILE A 113 -13.31 -9.27 -0.15
C ILE A 113 -14.62 -9.50 0.58
N GLU A 114 -15.58 -10.14 -0.09
CA GLU A 114 -16.89 -10.40 0.50
C GLU A 114 -16.92 -11.71 1.29
N ARG A 115 -17.89 -11.84 2.20
CA ARG A 115 -18.02 -13.04 3.04
C ARG A 115 -18.23 -14.33 2.24
N PHE A 116 -18.78 -14.23 1.03
CA PHE A 116 -19.01 -15.36 0.13
C PHE A 116 -17.80 -15.66 -0.77
N ASP A 117 -16.78 -14.79 -0.79
CA ASP A 117 -15.55 -15.05 -1.53
C ASP A 117 -14.71 -16.08 -0.76
N GLU A 118 -14.59 -17.30 -1.29
CA GLU A 118 -13.89 -18.40 -0.61
C GLU A 118 -12.41 -18.09 -0.32
N ARG A 119 -11.77 -17.29 -1.20
CA ARG A 119 -10.36 -16.90 -1.15
C ARG A 119 -10.18 -15.53 -1.82
N PRO A 120 -9.10 -14.79 -1.53
CA PRO A 120 -8.85 -13.48 -2.16
C PRO A 120 -8.86 -13.52 -3.70
N VAL A 121 -8.39 -14.59 -4.34
CA VAL A 121 -8.45 -14.71 -5.80
C VAL A 121 -9.89 -14.81 -6.36
N ALA A 122 -10.86 -15.25 -5.56
CA ALA A 122 -12.27 -15.27 -5.95
C ALA A 122 -12.82 -13.84 -6.02
N ALA A 123 -12.57 -13.02 -4.99
CA ALA A 123 -12.85 -11.59 -5.00
C ALA A 123 -12.17 -10.91 -6.19
N ALA A 124 -10.88 -11.18 -6.42
CA ALA A 124 -10.14 -10.58 -7.53
C ALA A 124 -10.76 -10.87 -8.91
N ARG A 125 -11.28 -12.09 -9.12
CA ARG A 125 -11.98 -12.48 -10.35
C ARG A 125 -13.33 -11.78 -10.49
N ARG A 126 -14.07 -11.68 -9.40
CA ARG A 126 -15.38 -11.02 -9.34
C ARG A 126 -15.23 -9.53 -9.65
N GLU A 127 -14.40 -8.83 -8.89
CA GLU A 127 -14.16 -7.39 -9.04
C GLU A 127 -13.65 -7.04 -10.43
N LEU A 128 -12.69 -7.80 -10.97
CA LEU A 128 -12.22 -7.57 -12.34
C LEU A 128 -13.36 -7.67 -13.36
N ALA A 129 -14.24 -8.65 -13.22
CA ALA A 129 -15.37 -8.84 -14.13
C ALA A 129 -16.45 -7.76 -13.95
N GLU A 130 -16.79 -7.39 -12.71
CA GLU A 130 -17.81 -6.40 -12.39
C GLU A 130 -17.38 -5.00 -12.88
N GLU A 131 -16.17 -4.54 -12.54
CA GLU A 131 -15.69 -3.20 -12.87
C GLU A 131 -15.39 -3.02 -14.38
N THR A 132 -14.86 -4.07 -15.03
CA THR A 132 -14.24 -3.94 -16.36
C THR A 132 -14.84 -4.84 -17.44
N GLY A 133 -15.60 -5.86 -17.04
CA GLY A 133 -16.05 -6.94 -17.92
C GLY A 133 -14.95 -7.94 -18.27
N LEU A 134 -13.70 -7.73 -17.84
CA LEU A 134 -12.60 -8.63 -18.16
C LEU A 134 -12.67 -9.92 -17.33
N ARG A 135 -12.24 -11.01 -17.97
CA ARG A 135 -12.00 -12.32 -17.35
C ARG A 135 -10.60 -12.77 -17.73
N ALA A 136 -9.96 -13.53 -16.86
CA ALA A 136 -8.58 -13.98 -17.06
C ALA A 136 -8.45 -15.49 -16.84
N ALA A 137 -7.74 -16.17 -17.72
CA ALA A 137 -7.44 -17.60 -17.55
C ALA A 137 -6.24 -17.84 -16.64
N ARG A 138 -5.28 -16.91 -16.61
CA ARG A 138 -4.06 -17.00 -15.78
C ARG A 138 -4.07 -15.95 -14.67
N TRP A 139 -3.80 -16.40 -13.45
CA TRP A 139 -3.74 -15.57 -12.24
C TRP A 139 -2.44 -15.84 -11.48
N VAL A 140 -1.72 -14.78 -11.11
CA VAL A 140 -0.48 -14.87 -10.32
C VAL A 140 -0.62 -13.96 -9.11
N ALA A 141 -0.39 -14.49 -7.91
CA ALA A 141 -0.33 -13.67 -6.71
C ALA A 141 1.01 -12.93 -6.65
N LEU A 142 0.99 -11.61 -6.48
CA LEU A 142 2.20 -10.80 -6.28
C LEU A 142 2.57 -10.65 -4.81
N GLY A 143 1.59 -10.73 -3.92
CA GLY A 143 1.77 -10.50 -2.49
C GLY A 143 0.58 -9.74 -1.93
N ALA A 144 0.83 -8.98 -0.87
CA ALA A 144 -0.18 -8.13 -0.25
C ALA A 144 0.47 -6.89 0.38
N VAL A 145 -0.33 -5.84 0.56
CA VAL A 145 0.07 -4.62 1.28
C VAL A 145 -0.94 -4.30 2.38
N ASN A 146 -0.46 -3.76 3.50
CA ASN A 146 -1.32 -3.27 4.56
C ASN A 146 -1.78 -1.84 4.23
N GLY A 147 -3.05 -1.53 4.50
CA GLY A 147 -3.65 -0.24 4.12
C GLY A 147 -3.31 0.91 5.07
N ALA A 148 -3.26 0.62 6.38
CA ALA A 148 -2.84 1.54 7.44
C ALA A 148 -2.60 0.76 8.76
N ASP A 149 -1.38 0.26 8.95
CA ASP A 149 -0.99 -0.78 9.93
C ASP A 149 -1.36 -0.47 11.39
N SER A 150 -1.32 0.81 11.79
CA SER A 150 -1.66 1.24 13.16
C SER A 150 -3.12 1.69 13.32
N LEU A 151 -3.94 1.57 12.29
CA LEU A 151 -5.34 1.98 12.31
C LEU A 151 -6.29 0.83 11.98
N THR A 152 -5.86 -0.10 11.13
CA THR A 152 -6.74 -1.14 10.61
C THR A 152 -6.00 -2.44 10.35
N ASN A 153 -6.72 -3.54 10.45
CA ASN A 153 -6.29 -4.86 9.98
C ASN A 153 -6.36 -5.02 8.45
N HIS A 154 -6.65 -3.95 7.70
CA HIS A 154 -6.86 -4.02 6.25
C HIS A 154 -5.62 -4.54 5.52
N VAL A 155 -5.81 -5.67 4.85
CA VAL A 155 -4.85 -6.28 3.92
C VAL A 155 -5.42 -6.20 2.50
N ASP A 156 -4.63 -5.67 1.58
CA ASP A 156 -4.93 -5.63 0.14
C ASP A 156 -4.12 -6.72 -0.58
N HIS A 157 -4.81 -7.74 -1.10
CA HIS A 157 -4.18 -8.86 -1.80
C HIS A 157 -4.03 -8.55 -3.29
N VAL A 158 -2.80 -8.65 -3.79
CA VAL A 158 -2.46 -8.14 -5.12
C VAL A 158 -2.22 -9.28 -6.10
N PHE A 159 -2.89 -9.21 -7.26
CA PHE A 159 -2.83 -10.24 -8.31
C PHE A 159 -2.49 -9.65 -9.68
N VAL A 160 -1.84 -10.46 -10.52
CA VAL A 160 -1.75 -10.24 -11.97
C VAL A 160 -2.76 -11.13 -12.67
N ALA A 161 -3.51 -10.55 -13.59
CA ALA A 161 -4.47 -11.23 -14.44
C ALA A 161 -3.99 -11.20 -15.90
N GLN A 162 -3.93 -12.37 -16.54
CA GLN A 162 -3.41 -12.56 -17.90
C GLN A 162 -4.31 -13.50 -18.70
N GLU A 163 -4.08 -13.57 -20.02
CA GLU A 163 -4.91 -14.33 -20.96
C GLU A 163 -6.37 -13.84 -20.85
N LEU A 164 -6.52 -12.54 -21.15
CA LEU A 164 -7.73 -11.77 -20.89
C LEU A 164 -8.77 -12.00 -21.99
N THR A 165 -10.04 -12.08 -21.59
CA THR A 165 -11.20 -12.08 -22.49
C THR A 165 -12.20 -11.04 -22.02
N GLN A 166 -12.84 -10.35 -22.98
CA GLN A 166 -13.83 -9.32 -22.70
C GLN A 166 -15.23 -9.93 -22.62
N GLY A 167 -15.94 -9.64 -21.53
CA GLY A 167 -17.38 -9.83 -21.37
C GLY A 167 -18.08 -8.52 -21.04
N GLU A 168 -19.28 -8.63 -20.49
CA GLU A 168 -20.06 -7.50 -20.00
C GLU A 168 -19.65 -7.12 -18.57
N ALA A 169 -19.51 -5.82 -18.33
CA ALA A 169 -19.29 -5.26 -16.99
C ALA A 169 -20.63 -5.18 -16.23
N ALA A 170 -20.55 -5.21 -14.90
CA ALA A 170 -21.69 -5.17 -14.00
C ALA A 170 -21.42 -4.22 -12.82
N ARG A 171 -21.05 -2.98 -13.15
CA ARG A 171 -20.62 -1.96 -12.18
C ARG A 171 -21.69 -1.60 -11.17
N GLU A 172 -21.25 -1.29 -9.96
CA GLU A 172 -22.11 -0.74 -8.93
C GLU A 172 -22.36 0.77 -9.11
N GLY A 173 -23.35 1.30 -8.39
CA GLY A 173 -23.73 2.72 -8.48
C GLY A 173 -22.60 3.68 -8.11
N GLY A 174 -21.69 3.28 -7.21
CA GLY A 174 -20.50 4.05 -6.82
C GLY A 174 -19.42 4.14 -7.91
N GLU A 175 -19.53 3.35 -8.97
CA GLU A 175 -18.53 3.19 -10.03
C GLU A 175 -19.01 3.74 -11.37
N ALA A 176 -20.16 4.42 -11.39
CA ALA A 176 -20.80 4.90 -12.60
C ALA A 176 -19.92 5.89 -13.39
N ASP A 177 -19.00 6.60 -12.74
CA ASP A 177 -18.06 7.54 -13.34
C ASP A 177 -16.71 6.90 -13.75
N MET A 178 -16.53 5.60 -13.51
CA MET A 178 -15.26 4.91 -13.76
C MET A 178 -14.94 4.81 -15.25
N ALA A 179 -13.79 5.34 -15.64
CA ALA A 179 -13.21 5.17 -16.96
C ALA A 179 -12.17 4.04 -16.97
N LEU A 180 -12.19 3.22 -18.04
CA LEU A 180 -11.18 2.19 -18.31
C LEU A 180 -10.10 2.76 -19.22
N CYS A 181 -8.83 2.60 -18.85
CA CYS A 181 -7.70 3.20 -19.54
C CYS A 181 -6.60 2.18 -19.78
N TRP A 182 -6.46 1.72 -21.02
CA TRP A 182 -5.34 0.89 -21.45
C TRP A 182 -4.11 1.77 -21.71
N LEU A 183 -3.04 1.53 -20.97
CA LEU A 183 -1.78 2.25 -21.06
C LEU A 183 -0.63 1.30 -21.36
N SER A 184 0.48 1.81 -21.92
CA SER A 184 1.72 1.04 -21.88
C SER A 184 2.15 0.86 -20.42
N PHE A 185 2.89 -0.20 -20.15
CA PHE A 185 3.39 -0.46 -18.80
C PHE A 185 4.28 0.68 -18.28
N GLU A 186 5.07 1.28 -19.17
CA GLU A 186 5.96 2.40 -18.87
C GLU A 186 5.17 3.66 -18.51
N GLN A 187 4.08 3.93 -19.22
CA GLN A 187 3.17 5.03 -18.87
C GLN A 187 2.51 4.81 -17.49
N ALA A 188 2.10 3.57 -17.19
CA ALA A 188 1.54 3.25 -15.88
C ALA A 188 2.57 3.43 -14.76
N LEU A 189 3.83 3.03 -14.97
CA LEU A 189 4.91 3.28 -14.02
C LEU A 189 5.19 4.78 -13.83
N GLU A 190 5.19 5.58 -14.90
CA GLU A 190 5.37 7.03 -14.80
C GLU A 190 4.28 7.68 -13.93
N LEU A 191 3.05 7.17 -13.96
CA LEU A 191 1.99 7.63 -13.05
C LEU A 191 2.30 7.32 -11.57
N VAL A 192 3.01 6.23 -11.26
CA VAL A 192 3.49 5.94 -9.91
C VAL A 192 4.59 6.93 -9.53
N TRP A 193 5.62 7.09 -10.37
CA TRP A 193 6.77 7.96 -10.08
C TRP A 193 6.38 9.43 -9.96
N SER A 194 5.43 9.90 -10.75
CA SER A 194 4.90 11.27 -10.67
C SER A 194 3.91 11.49 -9.51
N GLY A 195 3.60 10.47 -8.72
CA GLY A 195 2.68 10.56 -7.57
C GLY A 195 1.20 10.67 -7.94
N GLN A 196 0.84 10.35 -9.19
CA GLN A 196 -0.54 10.34 -9.67
C GLN A 196 -1.28 9.05 -9.29
N ILE A 197 -0.57 7.94 -9.13
CA ILE A 197 -1.05 6.73 -8.47
C ILE A 197 -0.56 6.77 -7.02
N ARG A 198 -1.47 7.05 -6.09
CA ARG A 198 -1.20 7.03 -4.64
C ARG A 198 -1.78 5.80 -3.93
N HIS A 199 -2.57 5.00 -4.65
CA HIS A 199 -3.13 3.77 -4.12
C HIS A 199 -2.01 2.73 -3.92
N ALA A 200 -1.82 2.29 -2.67
CA ALA A 200 -0.70 1.44 -2.28
C ALA A 200 -0.66 0.11 -3.08
N GLY A 201 -1.78 -0.59 -3.19
CA GLY A 201 -1.88 -1.82 -3.97
C GLY A 201 -1.53 -1.64 -5.45
N SER A 202 -1.97 -0.52 -6.04
CA SER A 202 -1.68 -0.20 -7.45
C SER A 202 -0.20 0.06 -7.69
N ALA A 203 0.42 0.87 -6.83
CA ALA A 203 1.85 1.17 -6.91
C ALA A 203 2.68 -0.10 -6.65
N TYR A 204 2.33 -0.88 -5.62
CA TYR A 204 2.98 -2.14 -5.31
C TYR A 204 2.90 -3.14 -6.46
N ALA A 205 1.73 -3.29 -7.09
CA ALA A 205 1.54 -4.19 -8.22
C ALA A 205 2.47 -3.84 -9.39
N LEU A 206 2.47 -2.57 -9.80
CA LEU A 206 3.28 -2.09 -10.93
C LEU A 206 4.79 -2.23 -10.65
N MET A 207 5.22 -1.86 -9.45
CA MET A 207 6.63 -1.93 -9.05
C MET A 207 7.12 -3.38 -8.90
N SER A 208 6.33 -4.24 -8.26
CA SER A 208 6.68 -5.66 -8.09
C SER A 208 6.67 -6.40 -9.41
N PHE A 209 5.68 -6.13 -10.28
CA PHE A 209 5.61 -6.73 -11.60
C PHE A 209 6.77 -6.30 -12.51
N LYS A 210 7.24 -5.04 -12.40
CA LYS A 210 8.45 -4.58 -13.09
C LYS A 210 9.64 -5.46 -12.74
N HIS A 211 9.87 -5.72 -11.46
CA HIS A 211 10.98 -6.55 -11.00
C HIS A 211 10.88 -7.98 -11.55
N LEU A 212 9.68 -8.59 -11.52
CA LEU A 212 9.45 -9.93 -12.06
C LEU A 212 9.65 -10.04 -13.57
N ARG A 213 9.45 -8.95 -14.33
CA ARG A 213 9.71 -8.92 -15.79
C ARG A 213 11.20 -8.82 -16.14
N GLU A 214 12.04 -8.41 -15.19
CA GLU A 214 13.47 -8.19 -15.39
C GLU A 214 14.32 -9.39 -14.93
N LEU A 215 13.70 -10.39 -14.30
CA LEU A 215 14.27 -11.70 -13.98
C LEU A 215 14.12 -12.66 -15.15
#